data_AF-A0A6G3DGD6-F1
#
_entry.id   AF-A0A6G3DGD6-F1
#
_cell.length_a   1.000
_cell.length_b   1.000
_cell.length_c   1.000
_cell.angle_alpha   90.00
_cell.angle_beta   90.00
_cell.angle_gamma   90.00
#
_symmetry.space_group_name_H-M   'P 1'
#
loop_
_entity.id
_entity.type
_entity.pdbx_description
1 polymer ?
#
loop_
_entity_poly.entity_id
_entity_poly.type
_entity_poly.pdbx_seq_one_letter_code
_entity_poly.pdbx_strand_id
1 'polypeptide(L)'
;MARATLACMDKITGAEQIPEARRSRTVADGIDSREALLARVRAGARIKYLCFWGHRPRPDGSIGPSCLSQWWPSPFTVDGVGYATAEHWMMAGKARLFADAEAERRVLAAAHPAGAKKAGRLVRGFDEA
;
A
#
# COMPACT_ATOMS: atom_id res chain seq x y z
N MET A 1 30.51 5.00 7.98
CA MET A 1 29.90 3.82 7.33
C MET A 1 28.88 3.21 8.28
N ALA A 2 27.60 3.47 8.05
CA ALA A 2 26.51 2.95 8.89
C ALA A 2 25.64 2.03 8.04
N ARG A 3 25.56 0.76 8.46
CA ARG A 3 24.69 -0.28 7.89
C ARG A 3 23.23 0.11 8.16
N ALA A 4 22.42 0.22 7.09
CA ALA A 4 20.99 0.41 7.22
C ALA A 4 20.31 -0.96 7.40
N THR A 5 19.70 -1.17 8.57
CA THR A 5 18.77 -2.27 8.82
C THR A 5 17.42 -1.96 8.18
N LEU A 6 16.98 -2.84 7.28
CA LEU A 6 15.72 -2.78 6.58
C LEU A 6 14.58 -3.21 7.53
N ALA A 7 13.95 -2.24 8.21
CA ALA A 7 12.70 -2.47 8.93
C ALA A 7 11.53 -2.13 8.00
N CYS A 8 10.80 -3.18 7.60
CA CYS A 8 9.57 -3.08 6.85
C CYS A 8 8.60 -2.06 7.48
N MET A 9 8.14 -1.11 6.65
CA MET A 9 6.73 -0.68 6.60
C MET A 9 6.16 0.22 7.71
N ASP A 10 6.95 0.85 8.59
CA ASP A 10 6.40 1.77 9.61
C ASP A 10 6.18 3.23 9.15
N LYS A 11 6.61 3.62 7.94
CA LYS A 11 6.58 5.03 7.50
C LYS A 11 5.84 5.26 6.17
N ILE A 12 4.55 4.93 6.13
CA ILE A 12 3.71 5.22 4.95
C ILE A 12 2.54 6.18 5.26
N THR A 13 2.17 6.44 6.52
CA THR A 13 0.93 7.19 6.82
C THR A 13 1.06 8.35 7.79
N GLY A 14 2.24 8.69 8.33
CA GLY A 14 2.36 9.83 9.23
C GLY A 14 1.39 9.79 10.44
N ALA A 15 0.99 8.60 10.88
CA ALA A 15 0.16 8.41 12.07
C ALA A 15 1.07 8.38 13.31
N GLU A 16 1.75 9.49 13.58
CA GLU A 16 2.35 9.71 14.88
C GLU A 16 1.21 10.07 15.86
N GLN A 17 1.11 9.31 16.96
CA GLN A 17 0.17 9.45 18.08
C GLN A 17 -1.27 8.92 17.91
N ILE A 18 -1.43 7.59 17.92
CA ILE A 18 -2.65 6.96 18.47
C ILE A 18 -2.41 6.71 19.98
N PRO A 19 -3.26 7.20 20.90
CA PRO A 19 -3.09 6.99 22.35
C PRO A 19 -3.16 5.49 22.72
N GLU A 20 -2.29 5.06 23.66
CA GLU A 20 -2.12 3.68 24.14
C GLU A 20 -3.42 2.95 24.56
N ALA A 21 -4.49 3.68 24.86
CA ALA A 21 -5.73 3.18 25.46
C ALA A 21 -6.65 2.36 24.52
N ARG A 22 -6.24 2.08 23.27
CA ARG A 22 -7.04 1.27 22.33
C ARG A 22 -6.39 -0.03 21.85
N ARG A 23 -5.37 -0.53 22.57
CA ARG A 23 -4.92 -1.94 22.40
C ARG A 23 -5.99 -2.89 22.98
N SER A 24 -7.03 -3.14 22.20
CA SER A 24 -7.96 -4.24 22.45
C SER A 24 -7.23 -5.56 22.23
N ARG A 25 -7.17 -6.38 23.31
CA ARG A 25 -6.85 -7.81 23.40
C ARG A 25 -5.67 -8.33 22.55
N THR A 26 -4.64 -8.75 23.28
CA THR A 26 -3.51 -9.61 22.90
C THR A 26 -3.48 -10.07 21.42
N VAL A 27 -2.52 -9.56 20.66
CA VAL A 27 -2.12 -10.02 19.31
C VAL A 27 -1.46 -11.42 19.38
N ALA A 28 -1.87 -12.28 20.30
CA ALA A 28 -1.18 -13.54 20.60
C ALA A 28 -1.66 -14.74 19.75
N ASP A 29 -2.69 -14.58 18.91
CA ASP A 29 -3.22 -15.68 18.07
C ASP A 29 -3.29 -15.34 16.56
N GLY A 30 -2.84 -14.16 16.16
CA GLY A 30 -2.89 -13.70 14.77
C GLY A 30 -1.69 -14.13 13.93
N ILE A 31 -1.92 -14.36 12.63
CA ILE A 31 -0.84 -14.41 11.64
C ILE A 31 -0.61 -12.96 11.17
N ASP A 32 0.39 -12.30 11.73
CA ASP A 32 0.70 -10.87 11.51
C ASP A 32 1.99 -10.64 10.71
N SER A 33 2.76 -11.69 10.47
CA SER A 33 4.02 -11.67 9.74
C SER A 33 4.13 -12.85 8.79
N ARG A 34 5.02 -12.71 7.80
CA ARG A 34 5.35 -13.80 6.87
C ARG A 34 5.92 -15.00 7.63
N GLU A 35 6.75 -14.75 8.63
CA GLU A 35 7.40 -15.76 9.45
C GLU A 35 6.37 -16.54 10.28
N ALA A 36 5.42 -15.84 10.93
CA ALA A 36 4.31 -16.46 11.63
C ALA A 36 3.43 -17.29 10.70
N LEU A 37 3.11 -16.78 9.49
CA LEU A 37 2.34 -17.52 8.48
C LEU A 37 3.05 -18.82 8.11
N LEU A 38 4.34 -18.75 7.79
CA LEU A 38 5.14 -19.90 7.38
C LEU A 38 5.24 -20.95 8.49
N ALA A 39 5.45 -20.53 9.74
CA ALA A 39 5.47 -21.43 10.89
C ALA A 39 4.15 -22.19 11.04
N ARG A 40 3.01 -21.49 10.89
CA ARG A 40 1.68 -22.09 11.02
C ARG A 40 1.37 -23.06 9.88
N VAL A 41 1.75 -22.71 8.65
CA VAL A 41 1.62 -23.60 7.48
C VAL A 41 2.46 -24.87 7.67
N ARG A 42 3.72 -24.73 8.12
CA ARG A 42 4.61 -25.87 8.39
C ARG A 42 4.10 -26.77 9.52
N ALA A 43 3.43 -26.20 10.51
CA ALA A 43 2.76 -26.94 11.58
C ALA A 43 1.46 -27.64 11.13
N GLY A 44 1.13 -27.63 9.83
CA GLY A 44 -0.05 -28.30 9.28
C GLY A 44 -1.37 -27.56 9.55
N ALA A 45 -1.33 -26.28 9.94
CA ALA A 45 -2.55 -25.52 10.20
C ALA A 45 -3.29 -25.22 8.88
N ARG A 46 -4.62 -25.37 8.92
CA ARG A 46 -5.49 -24.97 7.80
C ARG A 46 -5.69 -23.45 7.78
N ILE A 47 -5.00 -22.77 6.87
CA ILE A 47 -5.10 -21.32 6.71
C ILE A 47 -6.28 -20.94 5.81
N LYS A 48 -7.09 -19.98 6.26
CA LYS A 48 -8.12 -19.36 5.42
C LYS A 48 -7.49 -18.23 4.62
N TYR A 49 -7.43 -18.39 3.31
CA TYR A 49 -6.98 -17.34 2.40
C TYR A 49 -8.16 -16.50 1.92
N LEU A 50 -7.98 -15.18 1.88
CA LEU A 50 -8.90 -14.27 1.21
C LEU A 50 -8.30 -13.91 -0.16
N CYS A 51 -8.67 -14.66 -1.20
CA CYS A 51 -8.27 -14.32 -2.55
C CYS A 51 -9.06 -13.09 -3.02
N PHE A 52 -8.37 -12.13 -3.62
CA PHE A 52 -8.98 -10.95 -4.23
C PHE A 52 -8.42 -10.74 -5.64
N TRP A 53 -9.29 -10.24 -6.53
CA TRP A 53 -8.93 -9.95 -7.91
C TRP A 53 -9.76 -8.76 -8.42
N GLY A 54 -9.15 -7.91 -9.24
CA GLY A 54 -9.79 -6.68 -9.74
C GLY A 54 -9.99 -5.62 -8.66
N HIS A 55 -10.63 -4.52 -9.04
CA HIS A 55 -10.80 -3.31 -8.22
C HIS A 55 -12.20 -2.70 -8.30
N ARG A 56 -13.12 -3.33 -9.05
CA ARG A 56 -14.44 -2.75 -9.26
C ARG A 56 -15.30 -2.89 -7.99
N PRO A 57 -15.98 -1.82 -7.56
CA PRO A 57 -17.06 -1.92 -6.60
C PRO A 57 -18.13 -2.89 -7.06
N ARG A 58 -18.80 -3.53 -6.11
CA ARG A 58 -19.95 -4.37 -6.43
C ARG A 58 -21.13 -3.48 -6.82
N PRO A 59 -22.01 -3.93 -7.75
CA PRO A 59 -23.17 -3.14 -8.17
C PRO A 59 -24.11 -2.76 -7.04
N ASP A 60 -24.17 -3.60 -5.99
CA ASP A 60 -25.02 -3.40 -4.80
C ASP A 60 -24.42 -2.42 -3.77
N GLY A 61 -23.26 -1.82 -4.07
CA GLY A 61 -22.56 -0.90 -3.17
C GLY A 61 -21.87 -1.59 -1.99
N SER A 62 -21.97 -2.92 -1.85
CA SER A 62 -21.30 -3.65 -0.78
C SER A 62 -19.79 -3.70 -1.00
N ILE A 63 -19.02 -3.62 0.09
CA ILE A 63 -17.57 -3.75 0.03
C ILE A 63 -17.22 -5.24 -0.13
N GLY A 64 -16.55 -5.56 -1.22
CA GLY A 64 -16.02 -6.90 -1.50
C GLY A 64 -14.49 -6.96 -1.38
N PRO A 65 -13.89 -8.16 -1.51
CA PRO A 65 -12.43 -8.33 -1.42
C PRO A 65 -11.63 -7.49 -2.43
N SER A 66 -12.25 -7.04 -3.53
CA SER A 66 -11.65 -6.12 -4.50
C SER A 66 -11.24 -4.77 -3.89
N CYS A 67 -11.74 -4.41 -2.69
CA CYS A 67 -11.30 -3.23 -1.96
C CYS A 67 -9.83 -3.28 -1.50
N LEU A 68 -9.25 -4.48 -1.47
CA LEU A 68 -7.82 -4.68 -1.16
C LEU A 68 -6.92 -4.35 -2.36
N SER A 69 -7.48 -4.05 -3.53
CA SER A 69 -6.70 -3.62 -4.69
C SER A 69 -6.18 -2.19 -4.52
N GLN A 70 -4.93 -1.96 -4.94
CA GLN A 70 -4.33 -0.62 -5.02
C GLN A 70 -5.08 0.35 -5.95
N TRP A 71 -5.94 -0.20 -6.82
CA TRP A 71 -6.77 0.55 -7.76
C TRP A 71 -8.17 0.86 -7.21
N TRP A 72 -8.50 0.38 -6.00
CA TRP A 72 -9.76 0.70 -5.36
C TRP A 72 -9.84 2.20 -5.03
N PRO A 73 -10.98 2.87 -5.31
CA PRO A 73 -11.17 4.29 -4.98
C PRO A 73 -11.36 4.47 -3.47
N SER A 74 -10.27 4.73 -2.76
CA SER A 74 -10.25 5.05 -1.33
C SER A 74 -9.33 6.24 -1.14
N PRO A 75 -9.83 7.48 -1.28
CA PRO A 75 -8.98 8.66 -1.20
C PRO A 75 -8.43 8.84 0.22
N PHE A 76 -7.17 9.27 0.31
CA PHE A 76 -6.48 9.53 1.58
C PHE A 76 -5.45 10.66 1.42
N THR A 77 -4.99 11.20 2.54
CA THR A 77 -3.98 12.29 2.57
C THR A 77 -2.77 11.85 3.39
N VAL A 78 -1.57 12.12 2.89
CA VAL A 78 -0.30 11.92 3.60
C VAL A 78 0.51 13.20 3.48
N ASP A 79 0.96 13.76 4.60
CA ASP A 79 1.75 15.01 4.65
C ASP A 79 1.11 16.17 3.85
N GLY A 80 -0.22 16.30 3.92
CA GLY A 80 -0.98 17.32 3.21
C GLY A 80 -1.21 17.07 1.72
N VAL A 81 -0.69 15.97 1.15
CA VAL A 81 -0.90 15.59 -0.24
C VAL A 81 -2.03 14.57 -0.35
N GLY A 82 -3.04 14.89 -1.16
CA GLY A 82 -4.17 14.00 -1.44
C GLY A 82 -3.86 12.97 -2.53
N TYR A 83 -4.32 11.74 -2.33
CA TYR A 83 -4.18 10.62 -3.26
C TYR A 83 -5.52 9.94 -3.48
N ALA A 84 -5.93 9.78 -4.74
CA ALA A 84 -7.20 9.13 -5.07
C ALA A 84 -7.19 7.62 -4.80
N THR A 85 -6.03 6.97 -4.93
CA THR A 85 -5.83 5.54 -4.68
C THR A 85 -4.41 5.26 -4.17
N ALA A 86 -4.17 4.06 -3.64
CA ALA A 86 -2.82 3.63 -3.24
C ALA A 86 -1.83 3.62 -4.43
N GLU A 87 -2.28 3.30 -5.65
CA GLU A 87 -1.46 3.40 -6.86
C GLU A 87 -0.90 4.82 -7.08
N HIS A 88 -1.70 5.87 -6.85
CA HIS A 88 -1.22 7.26 -6.97
C HIS A 88 -0.10 7.54 -5.97
N TRP A 89 -0.31 7.12 -4.72
CA TRP A 89 0.68 7.30 -3.66
C TRP A 89 2.00 6.57 -3.98
N MET A 90 1.92 5.30 -4.44
CA MET A 90 3.09 4.52 -4.81
C MET A 90 3.87 5.13 -5.99
N MET A 91 3.18 5.57 -7.04
CA MET A 91 3.85 6.14 -8.23
C MET A 91 4.45 7.53 -7.94
N ALA A 92 3.81 8.33 -7.09
CA ALA A 92 4.37 9.58 -6.62
C ALA A 92 5.61 9.34 -5.75
N GLY A 93 5.56 8.34 -4.85
CA GLY A 93 6.71 7.89 -4.06
C GLY A 93 7.87 7.43 -4.94
N LYS A 94 7.60 6.66 -6.00
CA LYS A 94 8.61 6.28 -7.00
C LYS A 94 9.22 7.51 -7.67
N ALA A 95 8.40 8.44 -8.15
CA ALA A 95 8.89 9.66 -8.79
C ALA A 95 9.82 10.48 -7.85
N ARG A 96 9.47 10.60 -6.56
CA ARG A 96 10.32 11.24 -5.55
C ARG A 96 11.63 10.50 -5.34
N LEU A 97 11.61 9.17 -5.27
CA LEU A 97 12.81 8.35 -5.09
C LEU A 97 13.85 8.58 -6.20
N PHE A 98 13.38 8.85 -7.41
CA PHE A 98 14.23 9.14 -8.58
C PHE A 98 14.34 10.64 -8.92
N ALA A 99 13.91 11.52 -8.01
CA ALA A 99 13.94 12.97 -8.18
C ALA A 99 13.24 13.48 -9.47
N ASP A 100 12.20 12.79 -9.94
CA ASP A 100 11.44 13.16 -11.14
C ASP A 100 10.16 13.93 -10.78
N ALA A 101 10.31 15.21 -10.46
CA ALA A 101 9.20 16.08 -10.05
C ALA A 101 8.12 16.25 -11.15
N GLU A 102 8.46 16.08 -12.43
CA GLU A 102 7.48 16.15 -13.51
C GLU A 102 6.59 14.89 -13.51
N ALA A 103 7.20 13.72 -13.37
CA ALA A 103 6.44 12.48 -13.23
C ALA A 103 5.53 12.51 -12.00
N GLU A 104 6.01 13.03 -10.86
CA GLU A 104 5.19 13.21 -9.67
C GLU A 104 3.94 14.05 -9.93
N ARG A 105 4.09 15.23 -10.55
CA ARG A 105 2.93 16.09 -10.89
C ARG A 105 1.94 15.38 -11.81
N ARG A 106 2.42 14.64 -12.81
CA ARG A 106 1.55 13.88 -13.73
C ARG A 106 0.82 12.75 -13.02
N VAL A 107 1.46 12.09 -12.05
CA VAL A 107 0.82 11.07 -11.20
C VAL A 107 -0.29 11.69 -10.37
N LEU A 108 -0.01 12.81 -9.66
CA LEU A 108 -0.98 13.45 -8.78
C LEU A 108 -2.18 14.05 -9.54
N ALA A 109 -1.97 14.51 -10.77
CA ALA A 109 -3.02 15.05 -11.63
C ALA A 109 -3.87 13.97 -12.34
N ALA A 110 -3.49 12.69 -12.27
CA ALA A 110 -4.22 11.63 -12.94
C ALA A 110 -5.59 11.41 -12.27
N ALA A 111 -6.65 11.36 -13.07
CA ALA A 111 -8.00 11.08 -12.57
C ALA A 111 -8.27 9.59 -12.28
N HIS A 112 -7.41 8.70 -12.79
CA HIS A 112 -7.62 7.25 -12.71
C HIS A 112 -6.28 6.54 -12.42
N PRO A 113 -6.26 5.45 -11.63
CA PRO A 113 -5.03 4.72 -11.30
C PRO A 113 -4.26 4.22 -12.54
N ALA A 114 -4.94 3.96 -13.65
CA ALA A 114 -4.29 3.65 -14.93
C ALA A 114 -3.39 4.80 -15.44
N GLY A 115 -3.82 6.05 -15.27
CA GLY A 115 -3.05 7.24 -15.61
C GLY A 115 -1.85 7.42 -14.69
N ALA A 116 -2.05 7.25 -13.37
CA ALA A 116 -0.97 7.27 -12.38
C ALA A 116 0.09 6.21 -12.69
N LYS A 117 -0.32 4.97 -12.96
CA LYS A 117 0.58 3.87 -13.35
C LYS A 117 1.35 4.18 -14.62
N LYS A 118 0.69 4.73 -15.64
CA LYS A 118 1.34 5.12 -16.91
C LYS A 118 2.41 6.19 -16.66
N ALA A 119 2.10 7.21 -15.87
CA ALA A 119 3.07 8.25 -15.51
C ALA A 119 4.24 7.68 -14.70
N GLY A 120 3.97 6.77 -13.75
CA GLY A 120 4.98 6.12 -12.92
C GLY A 120 5.91 5.15 -13.66
N ARG A 121 5.46 4.55 -14.77
CA ARG A 121 6.33 3.79 -15.69
C ARG A 121 7.34 4.69 -16.43
N LEU A 122 7.01 5.96 -16.62
CA LEU A 122 7.84 6.95 -17.32
C LEU A 122 8.73 7.75 -16.36
N VAL A 123 8.85 7.35 -15.10
CA VAL A 123 9.79 7.95 -14.15
C VAL A 123 11.21 7.73 -14.67
N ARG A 124 11.94 8.83 -14.86
CA ARG A 124 13.33 8.80 -15.32
C ARG A 124 14.25 8.21 -14.24
N GLY A 125 15.34 7.59 -14.67
CA GLY A 125 16.36 7.04 -13.75
C GLY A 125 15.98 5.71 -13.08
N PHE A 126 14.77 5.20 -13.32
CA PHE A 126 14.39 3.85 -12.94
C PHE A 126 14.88 2.83 -13.96
N ASP A 127 15.63 1.83 -13.48
CA ASP A 127 16.06 0.68 -14.27
C ASP A 127 15.28 -0.57 -13.84
N GLU A 128 14.72 -1.29 -14.82
CA GLU A 128 13.97 -2.55 -14.62
C GLU A 128 14.86 -3.79 -14.80
N ALA A 129 16.12 -3.63 -15.23
CA ALA A 129 17.06 -4.71 -15.53
C ALA A 129 17.62 -5.43 -14.30
#